data_AF-C6HP83-F1
#
_entry.id   AF-C6HP83-F1
#
_cell.length_a   1.000
_cell.length_b   1.000
_cell.length_c   1.000
_cell.angle_alpha   90.00
_cell.angle_beta   90.00
_cell.angle_gamma   90.00
#
_symmetry.space_group_name_H-M   'P 1'
#
loop_
_entity.id
_entity.type
_entity.pdbx_description
1 polymer ?
#
loop_
_entity_poly.entity_id
_entity_poly.type
_entity_poly.pdbx_seq_one_letter_code
_entity_poly.pdbx_strand_id
1 'polypeptide(L)'
;MLPASLPLRRIAASLPAIKHSTAHLIIPPLLHAPRYFSAHRFFSFSSPSSSFSTFVTTRSSSCRTVNGQQPASLTARIHKSAFYANIDDSKMAPQLEPFFKEVDNLQDHFIDRLRKAVAIPSISAQDDNRRDVVRMGEFLVDELKRLGAEVEIRQLGKEPGRPHLDLPPVILTRYGNDKNKRTILVYGHYDVQPALREDGWNTEPFTLTVDEKGRMFGINELVAPLTEDEKNLYTDIGFTMDNLYESLGNTTSIFPDKESTLMRRWRYPSLSVHGVEGAYSAPGAKTVIPAKVIGKFSIRTVPNMESDDVDRLVFDYVKAEFAKLNSKNTMDCSLQHGGKWWVASPKHWNFQAASKAVKQVFGMEPDMTREGGSIPITLTFEEATGKNVLLLPMGSSTDMAHSTNEKLDKRNYIEGTKLMGAYLHYVAEEPVNE
;
A
#
# COMPACT_ATOMS: atom_id res chain seq x y z
N MET A 1 -14.58 43.55 1.43
CA MET A 1 -13.54 42.51 1.21
C MET A 1 -14.26 41.21 0.87
N LEU A 2 -13.87 40.51 -0.20
CA LEU A 2 -14.37 39.16 -0.49
C LEU A 2 -13.39 38.13 0.10
N PRO A 3 -13.84 37.10 0.83
CA PRO A 3 -12.96 36.02 1.27
C PRO A 3 -12.52 35.19 0.07
N ALA A 4 -11.28 34.69 0.10
CA ALA A 4 -10.70 33.92 -1.00
C ALA A 4 -11.46 32.60 -1.21
N SER A 5 -12.13 32.45 -2.36
CA SER A 5 -12.80 31.21 -2.75
C SER A 5 -11.76 30.13 -3.07
N LEU A 6 -11.76 29.08 -2.23
CA LEU A 6 -10.70 28.07 -2.10
C LEU A 6 -10.40 27.30 -3.40
N PRO A 7 -9.13 26.89 -3.65
CA PRO A 7 -8.73 26.13 -4.83
C PRO A 7 -9.53 24.85 -5.08
N LEU A 8 -9.90 24.11 -4.03
CA LEU A 8 -10.73 22.90 -4.12
C LEU A 8 -12.06 23.14 -4.86
N ARG A 9 -12.70 24.29 -4.63
CA ARG A 9 -13.94 24.65 -5.32
C ARG A 9 -13.73 25.03 -6.78
N ARG A 10 -12.50 25.34 -7.21
CA ARG A 10 -12.16 25.59 -8.63
C ARG A 10 -12.01 24.29 -9.40
N ILE A 11 -11.29 23.31 -8.84
CA ILE A 11 -11.15 21.96 -9.40
C ILE A 11 -12.52 21.31 -9.60
N ALA A 12 -13.35 21.31 -8.55
CA ALA A 12 -14.71 20.78 -8.63
C ALA A 12 -15.62 21.59 -9.58
N ALA A 13 -15.27 22.86 -9.88
CA ALA A 13 -16.06 23.73 -10.75
C ALA A 13 -15.63 23.75 -12.23
N SER A 14 -14.42 23.29 -12.57
CA SER A 14 -13.93 23.28 -13.96
C SER A 14 -14.52 22.14 -14.81
N LEU A 15 -15.08 21.10 -14.18
CA LEU A 15 -15.79 20.00 -14.86
C LEU A 15 -17.29 19.97 -14.54
N PRO A 16 -18.19 20.29 -15.51
CA PRO A 16 -19.65 20.16 -15.33
C PRO A 16 -20.11 18.74 -14.97
N ALA A 17 -19.37 17.71 -15.41
CA ALA A 17 -19.60 16.32 -15.01
C ALA A 17 -19.38 16.13 -13.50
N ILE A 18 -18.17 16.46 -13.01
CA ILE A 18 -17.73 16.21 -11.63
C ILE A 18 -18.50 17.03 -10.59
N LYS A 19 -18.99 18.25 -10.92
CA LYS A 19 -19.75 19.14 -10.01
C LYS A 19 -20.83 18.48 -9.16
N HIS A 20 -21.43 17.38 -9.63
CA HIS A 20 -22.53 16.70 -8.96
C HIS A 20 -22.42 15.16 -8.96
N SER A 21 -21.25 14.59 -9.29
CA SER A 21 -21.05 13.13 -9.21
C SER A 21 -21.15 12.67 -7.76
N THR A 22 -22.09 11.76 -7.47
CA THR A 22 -22.35 11.30 -6.09
C THR A 22 -21.22 10.38 -5.62
N ALA A 23 -20.21 10.95 -4.98
CA ALA A 23 -19.10 10.19 -4.41
C ALA A 23 -19.40 9.86 -2.95
N HIS A 24 -19.49 8.57 -2.64
CA HIS A 24 -19.31 8.09 -1.28
C HIS A 24 -17.84 7.83 -1.03
N LEU A 25 -17.35 8.24 0.14
CA LEU A 25 -16.00 7.92 0.59
C LEU A 25 -16.12 7.26 1.97
N ILE A 26 -15.55 6.06 2.09
CA ILE A 26 -15.46 5.30 3.34
C ILE A 26 -13.99 5.15 3.69
N ILE A 27 -13.58 5.73 4.82
CA ILE A 27 -12.20 5.68 5.31
C ILE A 27 -12.20 5.14 6.75
N PRO A 28 -11.97 3.84 6.97
CA PRO A 28 -11.63 3.29 8.27
C PRO A 28 -10.11 3.31 8.50
N PRO A 29 -9.64 2.95 9.70
CA PRO A 29 -8.30 2.41 9.88
C PRO A 29 -8.14 1.06 9.15
N LEU A 30 -6.93 0.75 8.73
CA LEU A 30 -6.54 -0.41 7.93
C LEU A 30 -6.42 -1.67 8.80
N LEU A 31 -7.53 -2.37 8.98
CA LEU A 31 -7.54 -3.75 9.49
C LEU A 31 -7.05 -4.74 8.41
N HIS A 32 -5.92 -4.46 7.73
CA HIS A 32 -5.37 -5.29 6.66
C HIS A 32 -3.87 -5.56 6.85
N ALA A 33 -3.54 -6.83 6.94
CA ALA A 33 -2.21 -7.39 6.76
C ALA A 33 -2.39 -8.86 6.28
N PRO A 34 -1.36 -9.61 5.85
CA PRO A 34 -1.52 -11.02 5.45
C PRO A 34 -1.97 -11.94 6.62
N ARG A 35 -2.18 -13.24 6.38
CA ARG A 35 -2.61 -14.19 7.43
C ARG A 35 -1.50 -14.46 8.44
N TYR A 36 -1.44 -13.73 9.57
CA TYR A 36 -0.40 -13.92 10.59
C TYR A 36 -0.68 -15.14 11.46
N PHE A 37 0.27 -16.05 11.49
CA PHE A 37 0.32 -17.15 12.45
C PHE A 37 1.31 -16.83 13.57
N SER A 38 0.86 -16.97 14.81
CA SER A 38 1.65 -16.83 16.02
C SER A 38 1.97 -18.22 16.59
N ALA A 39 3.24 -18.61 16.57
CA ALA A 39 3.69 -19.87 17.18
C ALA A 39 4.37 -19.59 18.53
N HIS A 40 3.64 -19.86 19.61
CA HIS A 40 4.10 -19.71 20.99
C HIS A 40 4.98 -20.89 21.41
N ARG A 41 6.09 -20.64 22.11
CA ARG A 41 6.84 -21.70 22.82
C ARG A 41 7.28 -21.22 24.20
N PHE A 42 6.99 -22.00 25.25
CA PHE A 42 7.38 -21.71 26.64
C PHE A 42 8.48 -22.66 27.12
N PHE A 43 9.40 -22.17 27.94
CA PHE A 43 10.45 -22.94 28.61
C PHE A 43 10.30 -22.83 30.13
N SER A 44 10.57 -23.91 30.86
CA SER A 44 10.65 -23.91 32.32
C SER A 44 12.06 -24.31 32.75
N PHE A 45 12.76 -23.42 33.46
CA PHE A 45 14.12 -23.66 33.95
C PHE A 45 14.28 -23.16 35.40
N SER A 46 14.86 -24.02 36.23
CA SER A 46 15.34 -23.70 37.58
C SER A 46 16.83 -23.36 37.53
N SER A 47 17.21 -22.15 37.98
CA SER A 47 18.60 -21.67 37.98
C SER A 47 19.48 -22.36 39.04
N PRO A 48 20.80 -22.38 38.82
CA PRO A 48 21.67 -21.63 39.74
C PRO A 48 22.66 -20.68 39.02
N SER A 49 23.43 -19.93 39.80
CA SER A 49 24.20 -18.73 39.40
C SER A 49 25.71 -18.90 39.38
N SER A 50 26.41 -18.17 38.50
CA SER A 50 27.82 -17.80 38.68
C SER A 50 28.19 -16.52 37.91
N SER A 51 29.07 -15.70 38.48
CA SER A 51 29.62 -14.46 37.91
C SER A 51 31.05 -14.67 37.40
N PHE A 52 31.61 -13.77 36.56
CA PHE A 52 32.80 -12.95 36.90
C PHE A 52 33.31 -12.02 35.75
N SER A 53 33.91 -10.89 36.19
CA SER A 53 34.83 -9.90 35.57
C SER A 53 34.79 -9.47 34.09
N THR A 54 34.88 -8.14 33.92
CA THR A 54 35.30 -7.37 32.74
C THR A 54 36.82 -7.43 32.49
N PHE A 55 37.25 -7.13 31.25
CA PHE A 55 38.57 -6.55 30.94
C PHE A 55 38.46 -5.49 29.82
N VAL A 56 39.36 -4.50 29.79
CA VAL A 56 39.39 -3.41 28.80
C VAL A 56 40.83 -3.12 28.38
N THR A 57 41.09 -3.02 27.08
CA THR A 57 42.29 -2.38 26.52
C THR A 57 41.95 -1.63 25.23
N THR A 58 42.52 -0.43 25.07
CA THR A 58 42.38 0.41 23.87
C THR A 58 43.64 0.36 23.02
N ARG A 59 43.53 0.62 21.71
CA ARG A 59 44.56 1.38 20.97
C ARG A 59 44.06 1.96 19.65
N SER A 60 44.76 2.98 19.19
CA SER A 60 44.47 3.79 18.01
C SER A 60 45.62 3.75 17.00
N SER A 61 45.31 4.00 15.74
CA SER A 61 46.27 4.40 14.70
C SER A 61 45.54 5.14 13.57
N SER A 62 46.28 5.87 12.73
CA SER A 62 45.77 7.05 12.02
C SER A 62 45.83 6.99 10.48
N CYS A 63 44.78 7.52 9.85
CA CYS A 63 44.76 8.37 8.65
C CYS A 63 45.92 8.29 7.62
N ARG A 64 45.55 8.09 6.34
CA ARG A 64 46.14 8.83 5.20
C ARG A 64 45.10 9.08 4.11
N THR A 65 45.12 10.28 3.54
CA THR A 65 44.34 10.70 2.37
C THR A 65 45.19 10.63 1.09
N VAL A 66 44.53 10.44 -0.07
CA VAL A 66 45.11 10.63 -1.41
C VAL A 66 44.05 11.29 -2.30
N ASN A 67 44.42 12.35 -3.02
CA ASN A 67 43.53 13.05 -3.97
C ASN A 67 43.66 12.46 -5.38
N GLY A 68 42.57 12.45 -6.16
CA GLY A 68 42.56 11.91 -7.53
C GLY A 68 41.37 12.33 -8.39
N GLN A 69 41.37 13.59 -8.84
CA GLN A 69 40.68 14.17 -10.03
C GLN A 69 39.24 13.73 -10.40
N GLN A 70 38.31 14.70 -10.42
CA GLN A 70 37.01 14.58 -11.10
C GLN A 70 37.14 14.86 -12.63
N PRO A 71 36.37 14.18 -13.49
CA PRO A 71 36.00 14.67 -14.81
C PRO A 71 34.79 15.64 -14.72
N ALA A 72 34.71 16.62 -15.63
CA ALA A 72 33.69 17.68 -15.58
C ALA A 72 32.33 17.26 -16.16
N SER A 73 31.23 17.73 -15.54
CA SER A 73 29.87 17.53 -16.02
C SER A 73 29.46 18.59 -17.06
N LEU A 74 28.93 18.16 -18.21
CA LEU A 74 28.29 19.07 -19.16
C LEU A 74 26.92 19.50 -18.60
N THR A 75 26.74 20.81 -18.39
CA THR A 75 25.49 21.39 -17.90
C THR A 75 24.46 21.60 -19.02
N ALA A 76 23.86 20.49 -19.47
CA ALA A 76 22.74 20.52 -20.40
C ALA A 76 21.53 21.25 -19.79
N ARG A 77 21.22 22.45 -20.29
CA ARG A 77 20.03 23.22 -19.88
C ARG A 77 18.76 22.61 -20.47
N ILE A 78 18.13 21.69 -19.76
CA ILE A 78 16.83 21.15 -20.14
C ILE A 78 15.77 22.27 -20.01
N HIS A 79 15.21 22.70 -21.14
CA HIS A 79 14.11 23.66 -21.16
C HIS A 79 12.83 23.03 -20.60
N LYS A 80 12.19 23.73 -19.65
CA LYS A 80 11.09 23.19 -18.82
C LYS A 80 9.70 23.28 -19.49
N SER A 81 9.65 23.16 -20.82
CA SER A 81 8.49 23.47 -21.64
C SER A 81 8.33 22.48 -22.79
N ALA A 82 7.07 22.10 -23.09
CA ALA A 82 6.66 21.31 -24.25
C ALA A 82 7.00 19.80 -24.26
N PHE A 83 6.51 19.05 -23.27
CA PHE A 83 6.27 17.59 -23.43
C PHE A 83 4.88 17.29 -24.02
N TYR A 84 3.90 18.18 -23.83
CA TYR A 84 2.54 18.09 -24.40
C TYR A 84 2.44 18.32 -25.93
N ALA A 85 3.57 18.41 -26.65
CA ALA A 85 3.59 18.96 -28.02
C ALA A 85 3.24 17.98 -29.15
N ASN A 86 3.13 16.68 -28.89
CA ASN A 86 2.86 15.65 -29.91
C ASN A 86 1.99 14.51 -29.35
N ILE A 87 0.77 14.84 -28.90
CA ILE A 87 -0.31 13.86 -28.75
C ILE A 87 -1.35 14.16 -29.84
N ASP A 88 -1.82 13.13 -30.53
CA ASP A 88 -2.87 13.24 -31.56
C ASP A 88 -4.22 13.57 -30.90
N ASP A 89 -4.63 14.82 -31.02
CA ASP A 89 -5.78 15.43 -30.34
C ASP A 89 -7.14 14.82 -30.75
N SER A 90 -7.15 13.95 -31.77
CA SER A 90 -8.38 13.34 -32.33
C SER A 90 -9.07 12.29 -31.43
N LYS A 91 -8.47 11.92 -30.30
CA LYS A 91 -8.96 10.85 -29.40
C LYS A 91 -9.15 11.29 -27.94
N MET A 92 -8.83 12.54 -27.62
CA MET A 92 -8.96 13.07 -26.26
C MET A 92 -10.40 13.48 -25.97
N ALA A 93 -10.84 13.39 -24.71
CA ALA A 93 -12.07 14.01 -24.23
C ALA A 93 -11.81 15.50 -23.89
N PRO A 94 -12.12 16.48 -24.79
CA PRO A 94 -11.68 17.87 -24.62
C PRO A 94 -12.27 18.57 -23.39
N GLN A 95 -13.38 18.06 -22.87
CA GLN A 95 -13.98 18.48 -21.60
C GLN A 95 -13.07 18.29 -20.38
N LEU A 96 -12.04 17.43 -20.44
CA LEU A 96 -11.10 17.19 -19.33
C LEU A 96 -9.96 18.23 -19.26
N GLU A 97 -9.60 18.88 -20.36
CA GLU A 97 -8.46 19.81 -20.41
C GLU A 97 -8.53 20.99 -19.41
N PRO A 98 -9.70 21.63 -19.18
CA PRO A 98 -9.84 22.64 -18.13
C PRO A 98 -9.58 22.12 -16.70
N PHE A 99 -9.76 20.82 -16.47
CA PHE A 99 -9.49 20.16 -15.21
C PHE A 99 -8.03 19.69 -15.11
N PHE A 100 -7.47 19.07 -16.15
CA PHE A 100 -6.05 18.70 -16.19
C PHE A 100 -5.14 19.91 -15.98
N LYS A 101 -5.48 21.05 -16.61
CA LYS A 101 -4.78 22.32 -16.42
C LYS A 101 -4.90 22.87 -14.99
N GLU A 102 -6.05 22.72 -14.34
CA GLU A 102 -6.22 23.18 -12.94
C GLU A 102 -5.54 22.22 -11.95
N VAL A 103 -5.38 20.94 -12.28
CA VAL A 103 -4.53 19.99 -11.54
C VAL A 103 -3.06 20.40 -11.65
N ASP A 104 -2.57 20.72 -12.86
CA ASP A 104 -1.21 21.25 -13.07
C ASP A 104 -0.99 22.59 -12.35
N ASN A 105 -1.98 23.50 -12.35
CA ASN A 105 -1.90 24.77 -11.62
C ASN A 105 -1.77 24.59 -10.08
N LEU A 106 -2.28 23.48 -9.54
CA LEU A 106 -2.44 23.26 -8.09
C LEU A 106 -1.54 22.16 -7.52
N GLN A 107 -0.61 21.63 -8.33
CA GLN A 107 0.34 20.57 -7.92
C GLN A 107 0.99 20.81 -6.54
N ASP A 108 1.43 22.04 -6.26
CA ASP A 108 2.21 22.35 -5.07
C ASP A 108 1.31 22.55 -3.84
N HIS A 109 0.03 22.86 -4.05
CA HIS A 109 -1.00 22.84 -3.01
C HIS A 109 -1.41 21.40 -2.64
N PHE A 110 -1.46 20.47 -3.60
CA PHE A 110 -1.66 19.05 -3.30
C PHE A 110 -0.47 18.48 -2.53
N ILE A 111 0.76 18.75 -2.98
CA ILE A 111 1.99 18.29 -2.31
C ILE A 111 2.10 18.86 -0.89
N ASP A 112 1.71 20.12 -0.66
CA ASP A 112 1.69 20.70 0.68
C ASP A 112 0.62 20.08 1.59
N ARG A 113 -0.53 19.68 1.05
CA ARG A 113 -1.54 18.91 1.79
C ARG A 113 -1.04 17.51 2.14
N LEU A 114 -0.42 16.82 1.19
CA LEU A 114 0.19 15.50 1.40
C LEU A 114 1.29 15.57 2.48
N ARG A 115 2.15 16.59 2.42
CA ARG A 115 3.16 16.86 3.47
C ARG A 115 2.53 17.03 4.86
N LYS A 116 1.42 17.76 4.95
CA LYS A 116 0.68 17.98 6.22
C LYS A 116 0.02 16.70 6.74
N ALA A 117 -0.44 15.81 5.86
CA ALA A 117 -0.95 14.50 6.23
C ALA A 117 0.17 13.57 6.72
N VAL A 118 1.26 13.42 5.94
CA VAL A 118 2.42 12.57 6.27
C VAL A 118 3.12 12.98 7.59
N ALA A 119 3.05 14.27 7.95
CA ALA A 119 3.52 14.78 9.25
C ALA A 119 2.62 14.39 10.46
N ILE A 120 1.56 13.59 10.25
CA ILE A 120 0.75 12.97 11.30
C ILE A 120 1.14 11.48 11.37
N PRO A 121 1.91 11.03 12.38
CA PRO A 121 2.35 9.64 12.53
C PRO A 121 1.20 8.76 13.04
N SER A 122 0.24 8.52 12.15
CA SER A 122 -1.00 7.76 12.36
C SER A 122 -0.76 6.25 12.41
N ILE A 123 0.21 5.81 13.22
CA ILE A 123 0.60 4.42 13.36
C ILE A 123 -0.47 3.66 14.16
N SER A 124 -1.29 2.82 13.50
CA SER A 124 -2.40 2.11 14.18
C SER A 124 -1.94 0.98 15.10
N ALA A 125 -0.80 0.35 14.80
CA ALA A 125 -0.22 -0.77 15.53
C ALA A 125 0.36 -0.40 16.91
N GLN A 126 0.62 0.88 17.17
CA GLN A 126 1.24 1.40 18.39
C GLN A 126 0.20 2.15 19.24
N ASP A 127 0.00 1.72 20.49
CA ASP A 127 -1.02 2.25 21.41
C ASP A 127 -0.88 3.77 21.62
N ASP A 128 0.35 4.27 21.83
CA ASP A 128 0.64 5.70 22.06
C ASP A 128 0.29 6.60 20.86
N ASN A 129 0.29 6.03 19.65
CA ASN A 129 -0.05 6.72 18.41
C ASN A 129 -1.56 6.74 18.11
N ARG A 130 -2.40 6.10 18.93
CA ARG A 130 -3.87 6.08 18.71
C ARG A 130 -4.48 7.48 18.60
N ARG A 131 -3.95 8.45 19.36
CA ARG A 131 -4.32 9.87 19.26
C ARG A 131 -3.98 10.49 17.91
N ASP A 132 -2.87 10.08 17.29
CA ASP A 132 -2.36 10.61 16.03
C ASP A 132 -3.11 9.96 14.84
N VAL A 133 -3.56 8.71 14.99
CA VAL A 133 -4.53 8.10 14.08
C VAL A 133 -5.84 8.91 14.09
N VAL A 134 -6.42 9.20 15.26
CA VAL A 134 -7.63 10.05 15.36
C VAL A 134 -7.41 11.44 14.77
N ARG A 135 -6.25 12.07 15.05
CA ARG A 135 -5.86 13.39 14.52
C ARG A 135 -5.77 13.42 12.98
N MET A 136 -5.35 12.34 12.33
CA MET A 136 -5.42 12.21 10.86
C MET A 136 -6.88 12.12 10.40
N GLY A 137 -7.71 11.37 11.11
CA GLY A 137 -9.14 11.30 10.81
C GLY A 137 -9.83 12.67 10.88
N GLU A 138 -9.52 13.47 11.91
CA GLU A 138 -9.98 14.85 12.05
C GLU A 138 -9.49 15.76 10.90
N PHE A 139 -8.21 15.65 10.52
CA PHE A 139 -7.65 16.37 9.37
C PHE A 139 -8.40 16.06 8.06
N LEU A 140 -8.71 14.79 7.80
CA LEU A 140 -9.47 14.36 6.62
C LEU A 140 -10.92 14.86 6.66
N VAL A 141 -11.58 14.76 7.81
CA VAL A 141 -12.93 15.32 8.03
C VAL A 141 -12.96 16.81 7.69
N ASP A 142 -11.95 17.58 8.08
CA ASP A 142 -11.89 19.01 7.80
C ASP A 142 -11.52 19.34 6.35
N GLU A 143 -10.71 18.53 5.67
CA GLU A 143 -10.50 18.64 4.21
C GLU A 143 -11.81 18.39 3.43
N LEU A 144 -12.57 17.36 3.82
CA LEU A 144 -13.84 16.97 3.17
C LEU A 144 -14.96 17.99 3.43
N LYS A 145 -15.06 18.54 4.64
CA LYS A 145 -15.94 19.69 4.95
C LYS A 145 -15.55 20.93 4.14
N ARG A 146 -14.25 21.21 3.94
CA ARG A 146 -13.77 22.35 3.14
C ARG A 146 -14.02 22.19 1.63
N LEU A 147 -14.02 20.96 1.12
CA LEU A 147 -14.54 20.64 -0.23
C LEU A 147 -16.05 20.92 -0.33
N GLY A 148 -16.78 20.76 0.77
CA GLY A 148 -18.24 20.95 0.85
C GLY A 148 -19.03 19.65 0.81
N ALA A 149 -18.43 18.55 1.27
CA ALA A 149 -19.11 17.26 1.39
C ALA A 149 -19.90 17.15 2.72
N GLU A 150 -20.94 16.33 2.72
CA GLU A 150 -21.63 15.87 3.93
C GLU A 150 -20.76 14.78 4.58
N VAL A 151 -20.39 14.95 5.86
CA VAL A 151 -19.45 14.05 6.56
C VAL A 151 -20.07 13.53 7.85
N GLU A 152 -20.05 12.21 8.03
CA GLU A 152 -20.47 11.51 9.25
C GLU A 152 -19.30 10.70 9.83
N ILE A 153 -19.14 10.73 11.15
CA ILE A 153 -18.07 10.04 11.87
C ILE A 153 -18.69 8.88 12.64
N ARG A 154 -18.41 7.64 12.23
CA ARG A 154 -18.92 6.42 12.86
C ARG A 154 -17.90 5.86 13.83
N GLN A 155 -18.19 5.95 15.13
CA GLN A 155 -17.40 5.31 16.18
C GLN A 155 -17.61 3.80 16.15
N LEU A 156 -16.52 3.04 16.25
CA LEU A 156 -16.53 1.56 16.21
C LEU A 156 -16.53 0.90 17.60
N GLY A 157 -16.32 1.67 18.67
CA GLY A 157 -16.23 1.16 20.04
C GLY A 157 -14.81 0.68 20.40
N LYS A 158 -14.70 -0.25 21.36
CA LYS A 158 -13.41 -0.75 21.86
C LYS A 158 -12.75 -1.73 20.91
N GLU A 159 -11.41 -1.72 20.89
CA GLU A 159 -10.61 -2.64 20.08
C GLU A 159 -10.66 -4.07 20.67
N PRO A 160 -11.01 -5.11 19.87
CA PRO A 160 -11.01 -6.50 20.33
C PRO A 160 -9.65 -6.91 20.91
N GLY A 161 -9.64 -7.35 22.17
CA GLY A 161 -8.41 -7.71 22.89
C GLY A 161 -7.60 -6.54 23.47
N ARG A 162 -7.90 -5.27 23.11
CA ARG A 162 -7.31 -4.06 23.71
C ARG A 162 -8.40 -3.14 24.29
N PRO A 163 -9.12 -3.53 25.36
CA PRO A 163 -10.29 -2.80 25.87
C PRO A 163 -9.98 -1.41 26.44
N HIS A 164 -8.70 -1.07 26.63
CA HIS A 164 -8.25 0.27 26.98
C HIS A 164 -8.28 1.24 25.77
N LEU A 165 -8.24 0.73 24.53
CA LEU A 165 -8.27 1.54 23.32
C LEU A 165 -9.66 1.58 22.66
N ASP A 166 -10.08 2.75 22.24
CA ASP A 166 -11.14 2.91 21.23
C ASP A 166 -10.55 2.72 19.82
N LEU A 167 -11.31 2.05 18.95
CA LEU A 167 -11.00 1.94 17.53
C LEU A 167 -11.13 3.32 16.86
N PRO A 168 -10.21 3.71 15.97
CA PRO A 168 -10.36 4.92 15.17
C PRO A 168 -11.67 4.90 14.37
N PRO A 169 -12.38 6.03 14.24
CA PRO A 169 -13.70 6.07 13.62
C PRO A 169 -13.63 5.82 12.11
N VAL A 170 -14.71 5.27 11.55
CA VAL A 170 -14.92 5.27 10.10
C VAL A 170 -15.47 6.63 9.68
N ILE A 171 -14.76 7.29 8.76
CA ILE A 171 -15.26 8.49 8.11
C ILE A 171 -16.16 8.03 6.96
N LEU A 172 -17.45 8.32 7.08
CA LEU A 172 -18.41 8.22 5.98
C LEU A 172 -18.60 9.62 5.38
N THR A 173 -18.65 9.72 4.06
CA THR A 173 -18.84 11.00 3.38
C THR A 173 -19.71 10.84 2.15
N ARG A 174 -20.47 11.90 1.81
CA ARG A 174 -21.21 12.07 0.56
C ARG A 174 -20.85 13.42 -0.05
N TYR A 175 -20.36 13.41 -1.28
CA TYR A 175 -20.24 14.62 -2.11
C TYR A 175 -21.23 14.52 -3.28
N GLY A 176 -22.15 15.48 -3.40
CA GLY A 176 -23.24 15.42 -4.38
C GLY A 176 -24.40 14.48 -3.98
N ASN A 177 -25.57 14.68 -4.60
CA ASN A 177 -26.77 13.85 -4.38
C ASN A 177 -27.72 13.93 -5.61
N ASP A 178 -27.14 13.99 -6.81
CA ASP A 178 -27.91 14.08 -8.06
C ASP A 178 -28.42 12.70 -8.45
N LYS A 179 -29.74 12.50 -8.41
CA LYS A 179 -30.41 11.23 -8.73
C LYS A 179 -30.28 10.83 -10.22
N ASN A 180 -29.88 11.76 -11.08
CA ASN A 180 -29.64 11.49 -12.50
C ASN A 180 -28.20 11.03 -12.77
N LYS A 181 -27.34 10.97 -11.75
CA LYS A 181 -25.93 10.59 -11.85
C LYS A 181 -25.63 9.30 -11.09
N ARG A 182 -24.64 8.57 -11.59
CA ARG A 182 -24.13 7.36 -10.93
C ARG A 182 -23.51 7.72 -9.59
N THR A 183 -23.68 6.82 -8.63
CA THR A 183 -23.04 6.88 -7.32
C THR A 183 -21.83 5.97 -7.33
N ILE A 184 -20.67 6.48 -6.94
CA ILE A 184 -19.42 5.73 -6.86
C ILE A 184 -18.99 5.67 -5.39
N LEU A 185 -18.66 4.48 -4.92
CA LEU A 185 -18.02 4.29 -3.62
C LEU A 185 -16.51 4.25 -3.81
N VAL A 186 -15.82 5.21 -3.21
CA VAL A 186 -14.37 5.26 -3.07
C VAL A 186 -14.00 4.75 -1.67
N TYR A 187 -12.92 3.99 -1.58
CA TYR A 187 -12.36 3.49 -0.33
C TYR A 187 -10.90 3.97 -0.19
N GLY A 188 -10.47 4.18 1.05
CA GLY A 188 -9.07 4.36 1.43
C GLY A 188 -8.90 4.05 2.91
N HIS A 189 -7.68 4.21 3.43
CA HIS A 189 -7.39 4.19 4.87
C HIS A 189 -6.59 5.45 5.24
N TYR A 190 -6.41 5.70 6.54
CA TYR A 190 -5.74 6.91 7.03
C TYR A 190 -4.69 6.66 8.13
N ASP A 191 -4.51 5.42 8.54
CA ASP A 191 -3.40 4.94 9.34
C ASP A 191 -2.27 4.39 8.47
N VAL A 192 -1.08 4.29 9.06
CA VAL A 192 0.18 3.88 8.42
C VAL A 192 0.91 2.82 9.24
N GLN A 193 1.89 2.15 8.62
CA GLN A 193 2.78 1.23 9.32
C GLN A 193 3.72 1.97 10.29
N PRO A 194 4.28 1.28 11.31
CA PRO A 194 5.40 1.80 12.08
C PRO A 194 6.60 2.09 11.18
N ALA A 195 7.29 3.20 11.42
CA ALA A 195 8.53 3.54 10.75
C ALA A 195 9.44 4.35 11.70
N LEU A 196 10.63 3.83 11.96
CA LEU A 196 11.67 4.48 12.76
C LEU A 196 12.90 4.70 11.88
N ARG A 197 13.61 5.82 12.06
CA ARG A 197 14.80 6.11 11.24
C ARG A 197 15.88 5.03 11.37
N GLU A 198 16.00 4.44 12.55
CA GLU A 198 16.92 3.33 12.87
C GLU A 198 16.60 2.00 12.16
N ASP A 199 15.41 1.85 11.55
CA ASP A 199 15.09 0.71 10.68
C ASP A 199 15.92 0.71 9.37
N GLY A 200 16.55 1.84 9.02
CA GLY A 200 17.35 2.01 7.81
C GLY A 200 16.78 3.05 6.82
N TRP A 201 16.15 4.12 7.33
CA TRP A 201 15.67 5.22 6.48
C TRP A 201 16.76 6.26 6.23
N ASN A 202 16.87 6.71 4.97
CA ASN A 202 17.77 7.80 4.58
C ASN A 202 17.32 9.16 5.14
N THR A 203 16.02 9.32 5.40
CA THR A 203 15.37 10.55 5.86
C THR A 203 14.47 10.28 7.08
N GLU A 204 13.88 11.32 7.68
CA GLU A 204 12.92 11.14 8.79
C GLU A 204 11.58 10.62 8.23
N PRO A 205 11.05 9.45 8.66
CA PRO A 205 9.92 8.80 7.97
C PRO A 205 8.66 9.66 7.82
N PHE A 206 8.35 10.47 8.83
CA PHE A 206 7.18 11.37 8.84
C PHE A 206 7.48 12.78 8.30
N THR A 207 8.58 12.93 7.55
CA THR A 207 8.93 14.15 6.82
C THR A 207 9.03 13.82 5.33
N LEU A 208 8.02 14.22 4.55
CA LEU A 208 7.94 13.95 3.11
C LEU A 208 9.14 14.54 2.34
N THR A 209 10.09 13.67 1.98
CA THR A 209 11.26 13.97 1.14
C THR A 209 11.11 13.31 -0.23
N VAL A 210 11.47 14.03 -1.30
CA VAL A 210 11.49 13.49 -2.67
C VAL A 210 12.93 13.07 -3.00
N ASP A 211 13.12 11.80 -3.31
CA ASP A 211 14.39 11.23 -3.80
C ASP A 211 14.43 11.23 -5.34
N GLU A 212 15.37 10.47 -5.93
CA GLU A 212 15.49 10.35 -7.38
C GLU A 212 14.96 9.00 -7.97
N LYS A 213 14.69 7.92 -7.18
CA LYS A 213 14.60 6.50 -7.68
C LYS A 213 13.62 5.48 -6.95
N GLY A 214 14.07 4.60 -6.01
CA GLY A 214 13.31 3.51 -5.29
C GLY A 214 13.97 2.08 -5.26
N ARG A 215 13.35 0.85 -5.19
CA ARG A 215 11.95 0.27 -5.23
C ARG A 215 11.77 -1.18 -4.51
N MET A 216 10.71 -2.06 -4.63
CA MET A 216 10.39 -3.33 -3.79
C MET A 216 9.63 -4.66 -4.34
N PHE A 217 9.16 -5.67 -3.48
CA PHE A 217 8.86 -7.18 -3.71
C PHE A 217 7.56 -7.86 -3.10
N GLY A 218 7.17 -9.20 -3.18
CA GLY A 218 7.56 -10.47 -3.91
C GLY A 218 7.12 -11.90 -3.31
N ILE A 219 7.07 -13.00 -4.14
CA ILE A 219 7.00 -14.52 -3.92
C ILE A 219 5.70 -15.34 -3.60
N ASN A 220 5.63 -16.65 -4.00
CA ASN A 220 4.43 -17.44 -4.39
C ASN A 220 4.63 -19.00 -4.64
N GLU A 221 3.74 -19.99 -4.28
CA GLU A 221 3.69 -21.34 -4.98
C GLU A 221 2.50 -22.42 -4.87
N LEU A 222 1.37 -22.33 -4.13
CA LEU A 222 0.28 -23.35 -4.02
C LEU A 222 -1.15 -22.91 -4.52
N VAL A 223 -1.82 -23.57 -5.51
CA VAL A 223 -2.66 -22.76 -6.47
C VAL A 223 -3.81 -23.33 -7.32
N ALA A 224 -4.80 -22.47 -7.65
CA ALA A 224 -5.76 -22.65 -8.76
C ALA A 224 -5.09 -22.68 -10.15
N PRO A 225 -5.40 -23.64 -11.04
CA PRO A 225 -4.66 -23.86 -12.30
C PRO A 225 -4.62 -22.61 -13.21
N LEU A 226 -3.53 -22.46 -13.96
CA LEU A 226 -3.41 -21.41 -14.99
C LEU A 226 -4.35 -21.73 -16.15
N THR A 227 -5.19 -20.78 -16.55
CA THR A 227 -5.99 -20.88 -17.77
C THR A 227 -5.22 -20.29 -18.95
N GLU A 228 -5.51 -20.72 -20.17
CA GLU A 228 -4.85 -20.16 -21.36
C GLU A 228 -5.21 -18.67 -21.55
N ASP A 229 -6.44 -18.28 -21.21
CA ASP A 229 -6.87 -16.87 -21.13
C ASP A 229 -6.01 -16.04 -20.16
N GLU A 230 -5.69 -16.55 -18.96
CA GLU A 230 -4.83 -15.86 -17.99
C GLU A 230 -3.36 -15.87 -18.44
N LYS A 231 -2.92 -16.97 -19.09
CA LYS A 231 -1.57 -17.11 -19.63
C LYS A 231 -1.26 -16.07 -20.70
N ASN A 232 -2.18 -15.87 -21.64
CA ASN A 232 -2.02 -14.93 -22.76
C ASN A 232 -1.85 -13.47 -22.30
N LEU A 233 -2.32 -13.11 -21.09
CA LEU A 233 -2.10 -11.76 -20.54
C LEU A 233 -0.61 -11.48 -20.26
N TYR A 234 0.16 -12.46 -19.80
CA TYR A 234 1.54 -12.23 -19.34
C TYR A 234 2.51 -11.81 -20.45
N THR A 235 2.27 -12.27 -21.68
CA THR A 235 3.17 -12.03 -22.81
C THR A 235 3.23 -10.54 -23.21
N ASP A 236 2.10 -9.85 -23.26
CA ASP A 236 2.03 -8.44 -23.67
C ASP A 236 2.30 -7.44 -22.54
N ILE A 237 2.16 -7.85 -21.27
CA ILE A 237 2.37 -6.99 -20.09
C ILE A 237 3.73 -6.26 -20.12
N GLY A 238 3.70 -4.94 -19.91
CA GLY A 238 4.85 -4.03 -20.08
C GLY A 238 5.93 -4.09 -18.99
N PHE A 239 5.71 -4.85 -17.91
CA PHE A 239 6.70 -5.09 -16.85
C PHE A 239 7.92 -5.86 -17.38
N THR A 240 9.13 -5.47 -16.96
CA THR A 240 10.39 -6.17 -17.27
C THR A 240 11.11 -6.64 -16.00
N MET A 241 12.05 -7.58 -16.16
CA MET A 241 12.94 -7.97 -15.06
C MET A 241 13.85 -6.81 -14.62
N ASP A 242 14.14 -5.83 -15.47
CA ASP A 242 14.88 -4.63 -15.06
C ASP A 242 14.04 -3.74 -14.12
N ASN A 243 12.70 -3.70 -14.26
CA ASN A 243 11.84 -3.09 -13.25
C ASN A 243 11.91 -3.83 -11.91
N LEU A 244 12.17 -5.14 -11.92
CA LEU A 244 12.41 -5.95 -10.73
C LEU A 244 13.82 -5.71 -10.14
N TYR A 245 14.84 -5.45 -10.96
CA TYR A 245 16.21 -5.25 -10.47
C TYR A 245 16.48 -3.82 -9.98
N GLU A 246 15.85 -2.81 -10.59
CA GLU A 246 15.71 -1.47 -9.99
C GLU A 246 15.03 -1.56 -8.62
N SER A 247 14.06 -2.46 -8.50
CA SER A 247 13.43 -2.87 -7.24
C SER A 247 14.39 -3.54 -6.24
N LEU A 248 15.21 -4.50 -6.67
CA LEU A 248 16.33 -5.09 -5.90
C LEU A 248 17.26 -4.04 -5.27
N GLY A 249 17.53 -2.96 -6.01
CA GLY A 249 18.86 -2.34 -5.99
C GLY A 249 19.98 -3.34 -6.34
N ASN A 250 19.63 -4.51 -6.88
CA ASN A 250 20.47 -5.65 -7.19
C ASN A 250 19.71 -6.66 -8.08
N THR A 251 20.42 -7.61 -8.68
CA THR A 251 19.87 -8.54 -9.70
C THR A 251 19.42 -9.90 -9.18
N THR A 252 19.24 -10.07 -7.86
CA THR A 252 18.91 -11.38 -7.25
C THR A 252 17.42 -11.68 -7.30
N SER A 253 16.93 -12.27 -8.39
CA SER A 253 15.58 -12.84 -8.44
C SER A 253 15.57 -14.35 -8.11
N ILE A 254 14.43 -14.82 -7.59
CA ILE A 254 14.20 -16.26 -7.35
C ILE A 254 13.80 -16.98 -8.66
N PHE A 255 13.29 -16.23 -9.64
CA PHE A 255 12.86 -16.72 -10.94
C PHE A 255 13.52 -15.89 -12.06
N PRO A 256 13.93 -16.49 -13.19
CA PRO A 256 14.79 -15.83 -14.18
C PRO A 256 14.04 -14.95 -15.18
N ASP A 257 12.72 -15.11 -15.33
CA ASP A 257 11.94 -14.53 -16.42
C ASP A 257 10.67 -13.79 -15.96
N LYS A 258 10.09 -13.01 -16.88
CA LYS A 258 8.88 -12.20 -16.66
C LYS A 258 7.67 -13.04 -16.25
N GLU A 259 7.34 -14.06 -17.02
CA GLU A 259 6.07 -14.78 -16.87
C GLU A 259 6.07 -15.56 -15.57
N SER A 260 7.15 -16.29 -15.28
CA SER A 260 7.31 -16.98 -14.00
C SER A 260 7.35 -16.00 -12.83
N THR A 261 8.00 -14.84 -12.93
CA THR A 261 8.00 -13.82 -11.86
C THR A 261 6.61 -13.23 -11.60
N LEU A 262 5.85 -12.88 -12.63
CA LEU A 262 4.51 -12.30 -12.47
C LEU A 262 3.49 -13.34 -12.00
N MET A 263 3.54 -14.56 -12.54
CA MET A 263 2.85 -15.71 -11.95
C MET A 263 3.23 -15.86 -10.46
N ARG A 264 4.53 -15.73 -10.13
CA ARG A 264 5.04 -15.70 -8.75
C ARG A 264 4.98 -14.35 -8.01
N ARG A 265 4.07 -13.46 -8.41
CA ARG A 265 3.52 -12.40 -7.57
C ARG A 265 2.00 -12.43 -7.43
N TRP A 266 1.28 -12.92 -8.44
CA TRP A 266 -0.14 -12.62 -8.61
C TRP A 266 -1.10 -13.78 -8.40
N ARG A 267 -0.73 -14.96 -8.94
CA ARG A 267 -1.66 -16.09 -9.03
C ARG A 267 -1.36 -17.22 -8.04
N TYR A 268 -0.19 -17.16 -7.42
CA TYR A 268 0.31 -18.08 -6.41
C TYR A 268 0.47 -17.39 -5.01
N PRO A 269 0.63 -18.14 -3.89
CA PRO A 269 0.70 -17.64 -2.52
C PRO A 269 2.10 -17.63 -1.89
N SER A 270 2.49 -16.52 -1.27
CA SER A 270 3.71 -16.43 -0.45
C SER A 270 3.60 -17.27 0.83
N LEU A 271 4.74 -17.76 1.33
CA LEU A 271 4.97 -17.84 2.78
C LEU A 271 6.15 -16.93 3.12
N SER A 272 5.97 -16.06 4.11
CA SER A 272 7.00 -15.13 4.59
C SER A 272 7.15 -15.26 6.10
N VAL A 273 8.38 -15.44 6.59
CA VAL A 273 8.70 -15.44 8.02
C VAL A 273 9.14 -14.03 8.42
N HIS A 274 8.46 -13.45 9.42
CA HIS A 274 8.59 -12.03 9.77
C HIS A 274 9.55 -11.79 10.94
N GLY A 275 9.71 -12.76 11.84
CA GLY A 275 10.64 -12.67 12.96
C GLY A 275 10.21 -13.44 14.20
N VAL A 276 10.92 -13.20 15.31
CA VAL A 276 10.70 -13.87 16.60
C VAL A 276 10.63 -12.84 17.73
N GLU A 277 9.47 -12.73 18.37
CA GLU A 277 9.25 -11.94 19.58
C GLU A 277 9.68 -12.72 20.84
N GLY A 278 10.07 -12.01 21.90
CA GLY A 278 10.54 -12.57 23.18
C GLY A 278 12.00 -13.00 23.19
N ALA A 279 12.63 -13.13 22.01
CA ALA A 279 14.06 -13.35 21.85
C ALA A 279 14.89 -12.05 22.03
N TYR A 280 16.21 -12.16 21.94
CA TYR A 280 17.10 -11.01 21.82
C TYR A 280 17.28 -10.62 20.35
N SER A 281 16.88 -9.40 19.99
CA SER A 281 16.88 -8.87 18.61
C SER A 281 17.75 -7.63 18.41
N ALA A 282 18.30 -7.05 19.48
CA ALA A 282 19.11 -5.84 19.40
C ALA A 282 20.57 -6.15 18.98
N PRO A 283 21.31 -5.18 18.40
CA PRO A 283 22.72 -5.36 18.08
C PRO A 283 23.59 -5.72 19.31
N GLY A 284 24.63 -6.53 19.08
CA GLY A 284 25.57 -6.99 20.10
C GLY A 284 25.37 -8.45 20.48
N ALA A 285 25.67 -8.80 21.73
CA ALA A 285 25.55 -10.15 22.26
C ALA A 285 24.89 -10.14 23.64
N LYS A 286 23.98 -11.08 23.89
CA LYS A 286 23.29 -11.27 25.17
C LYS A 286 23.20 -12.75 25.50
N THR A 287 23.84 -13.17 26.59
CA THR A 287 23.89 -14.56 27.09
C THR A 287 22.60 -14.96 27.80
N VAL A 288 21.48 -14.94 27.08
CA VAL A 288 20.13 -15.23 27.60
C VAL A 288 19.50 -16.43 26.90
N ILE A 289 18.80 -17.26 27.66
CA ILE A 289 17.86 -18.27 27.13
C ILE A 289 16.44 -17.69 27.31
N PRO A 290 15.73 -17.31 26.23
CA PRO A 290 14.38 -16.76 26.33
C PRO A 290 13.38 -17.76 26.94
N ALA A 291 12.68 -17.34 28.01
CA ALA A 291 11.69 -18.19 28.68
C ALA A 291 10.38 -18.37 27.88
N LYS A 292 10.06 -17.43 26.98
CA LYS A 292 8.99 -17.52 26.00
C LYS A 292 9.48 -16.92 24.68
N VAL A 293 9.12 -17.53 23.56
CA VAL A 293 9.26 -16.94 22.22
C VAL A 293 7.96 -17.04 21.44
N ILE A 294 7.78 -16.14 20.48
CA ILE A 294 6.67 -16.10 19.53
C ILE A 294 7.23 -15.95 18.12
N GLY A 295 7.17 -17.02 17.33
CA GLY A 295 7.49 -16.96 15.90
C GLY A 295 6.31 -16.37 15.13
N LYS A 296 6.58 -15.38 14.26
CA LYS A 296 5.58 -14.79 13.35
C LYS A 296 5.90 -15.12 11.90
N PHE A 297 4.92 -15.64 11.17
CA PHE A 297 4.97 -15.82 9.72
C PHE A 297 3.58 -15.56 9.12
N SER A 298 3.49 -15.42 7.80
CA SER A 298 2.20 -15.33 7.12
C SER A 298 2.16 -16.00 5.76
N ILE A 299 0.96 -16.39 5.37
CA ILE A 299 0.64 -16.89 4.03
C ILE A 299 -0.24 -15.85 3.29
N ARG A 300 0.10 -15.52 2.04
CA ARG A 300 -0.84 -14.82 1.12
C ARG A 300 -1.79 -15.86 0.54
N THR A 301 -3.07 -15.56 0.36
CA THR A 301 -4.04 -16.50 -0.23
C THR A 301 -4.43 -16.10 -1.64
N VAL A 302 -4.86 -17.06 -2.45
CA VAL A 302 -5.24 -16.90 -3.87
C VAL A 302 -6.49 -17.74 -4.16
N PRO A 303 -7.14 -17.60 -5.34
CA PRO A 303 -8.34 -18.35 -5.69
C PRO A 303 -8.28 -19.84 -5.36
N ASN A 304 -9.42 -20.35 -4.88
CA ASN A 304 -9.64 -21.71 -4.38
C ASN A 304 -8.89 -22.08 -3.08
N MET A 305 -8.12 -21.18 -2.46
CA MET A 305 -7.69 -21.34 -1.07
C MET A 305 -8.80 -20.85 -0.13
N GLU A 306 -9.53 -21.76 0.50
CA GLU A 306 -10.50 -21.40 1.53
C GLU A 306 -9.83 -21.22 2.90
N SER A 307 -10.39 -20.28 3.68
CA SER A 307 -9.79 -19.80 4.92
C SER A 307 -9.46 -20.93 5.91
N ASP A 308 -10.50 -21.69 6.26
CA ASP A 308 -10.45 -22.63 7.37
C ASP A 308 -9.57 -23.86 7.04
N ASP A 309 -9.48 -24.23 5.75
CA ASP A 309 -8.57 -25.26 5.28
C ASP A 309 -7.09 -24.85 5.38
N VAL A 310 -6.76 -23.60 5.06
CA VAL A 310 -5.40 -23.06 5.23
C VAL A 310 -5.02 -23.06 6.71
N ASP A 311 -5.93 -22.58 7.58
CA ASP A 311 -5.72 -22.55 9.03
C ASP A 311 -5.51 -23.97 9.60
N ARG A 312 -6.41 -24.90 9.26
CA ARG A 312 -6.33 -26.31 9.66
C ARG A 312 -5.01 -26.95 9.22
N LEU A 313 -4.64 -26.82 7.94
CA LEU A 313 -3.40 -27.39 7.40
C LEU A 313 -2.15 -26.82 8.09
N VAL A 314 -2.11 -25.52 8.37
CA VAL A 314 -1.00 -24.90 9.10
C VAL A 314 -0.93 -25.38 10.55
N PHE A 315 -2.06 -25.40 11.27
CA PHE A 315 -2.10 -25.84 12.66
C PHE A 315 -1.73 -27.32 12.79
N ASP A 316 -2.23 -28.19 11.92
CA ASP A 316 -1.94 -29.63 11.93
C ASP A 316 -0.46 -29.88 11.64
N TYR A 317 0.12 -29.21 10.64
CA TYR A 317 1.54 -29.30 10.30
C TYR A 317 2.44 -28.83 11.45
N VAL A 318 2.20 -27.64 12.00
CA VAL A 318 3.02 -27.07 13.09
C VAL A 318 2.96 -27.93 14.35
N LYS A 319 1.79 -28.51 14.68
CA LYS A 319 1.64 -29.47 15.78
C LYS A 319 2.41 -30.77 15.52
N ALA A 320 2.32 -31.32 14.29
CA ALA A 320 3.02 -32.54 13.90
C ALA A 320 4.55 -32.37 13.93
N GLU A 321 5.10 -31.27 13.41
CA GLU A 321 6.54 -31.00 13.48
C GLU A 321 7.02 -30.78 14.92
N PHE A 322 6.25 -30.08 15.77
CA PHE A 322 6.62 -29.90 17.17
C PHE A 322 6.66 -31.22 17.94
N ALA A 323 5.72 -32.14 17.69
CA ALA A 323 5.67 -33.44 18.35
C ALA A 323 6.94 -34.27 18.11
N LYS A 324 7.51 -34.24 16.89
CA LYS A 324 8.76 -34.93 16.54
C LYS A 324 9.96 -34.52 17.39
N LEU A 325 9.94 -33.29 17.93
CA LEU A 325 11.05 -32.75 18.74
C LEU A 325 11.16 -33.38 20.14
N ASN A 326 10.16 -34.15 20.59
CA ASN A 326 10.11 -34.74 21.94
C ASN A 326 10.41 -33.73 23.07
N SER A 327 9.99 -32.47 22.87
CA SER A 327 10.33 -31.35 23.75
C SER A 327 9.42 -31.31 24.98
N LYS A 328 9.99 -31.03 26.16
CA LYS A 328 9.22 -30.79 27.41
C LYS A 328 8.50 -29.43 27.45
N ASN A 329 8.67 -28.61 26.42
CA ASN A 329 8.05 -27.31 26.29
C ASN A 329 6.58 -27.46 25.85
N THR A 330 5.75 -26.45 26.13
CA THR A 330 4.47 -26.29 25.43
C THR A 330 4.67 -25.53 24.12
N MET A 331 3.80 -25.82 23.15
CA MET A 331 3.66 -25.08 21.90
C MET A 331 2.19 -24.87 21.61
N ASP A 332 1.85 -23.66 21.18
CA ASP A 332 0.51 -23.30 20.69
C ASP A 332 0.65 -22.49 19.38
N CYS A 333 -0.31 -22.64 18.47
CA CYS A 333 -0.30 -21.95 17.19
C CYS A 333 -1.69 -21.38 16.88
N SER A 334 -1.77 -20.07 16.69
CA SER A 334 -3.02 -19.34 16.47
C SER A 334 -2.94 -18.34 15.32
N LEU A 335 -4.07 -18.13 14.65
CA LEU A 335 -4.25 -17.06 13.65
C LEU A 335 -4.49 -15.73 14.37
N GLN A 336 -3.80 -14.66 13.97
CA GLN A 336 -4.01 -13.30 14.52
C GLN A 336 -4.96 -12.46 13.65
N HIS A 337 -4.95 -12.68 12.34
CA HIS A 337 -5.80 -12.02 11.36
C HIS A 337 -5.89 -12.90 10.11
N GLY A 338 -7.00 -12.83 9.37
CA GLY A 338 -7.11 -13.44 8.04
C GLY A 338 -8.07 -12.68 7.14
N GLY A 339 -7.73 -12.65 5.85
CA GLY A 339 -8.59 -12.18 4.77
C GLY A 339 -8.68 -13.22 3.66
N LYS A 340 -9.77 -13.17 2.89
CA LYS A 340 -9.93 -13.96 1.67
C LYS A 340 -9.30 -13.21 0.48
N TRP A 341 -8.91 -13.98 -0.52
CA TRP A 341 -8.48 -13.47 -1.83
C TRP A 341 -9.66 -12.81 -2.56
N TRP A 342 -9.35 -11.98 -3.57
CA TRP A 342 -10.34 -11.30 -4.40
C TRP A 342 -9.88 -11.28 -5.86
N VAL A 343 -10.83 -11.44 -6.80
CA VAL A 343 -10.63 -11.35 -8.26
C VAL A 343 -11.93 -10.85 -8.89
N ALA A 344 -11.86 -9.79 -9.69
CA ALA A 344 -12.97 -9.32 -10.53
C ALA A 344 -12.72 -9.58 -12.02
N SER A 345 -13.79 -9.51 -12.83
CA SER A 345 -13.70 -9.64 -14.29
C SER A 345 -13.32 -8.31 -14.94
N PRO A 346 -12.18 -8.21 -15.66
CA PRO A 346 -11.76 -6.98 -16.33
C PRO A 346 -12.64 -6.62 -17.55
N LYS A 347 -13.61 -7.48 -17.91
CA LYS A 347 -14.55 -7.25 -19.01
C LYS A 347 -15.72 -6.31 -18.61
N HIS A 348 -15.94 -6.08 -17.32
CA HIS A 348 -17.03 -5.23 -16.81
C HIS A 348 -16.82 -3.76 -17.21
N TRP A 349 -17.91 -3.01 -17.49
CA TRP A 349 -17.85 -1.63 -18.03
C TRP A 349 -17.04 -0.66 -17.15
N ASN A 350 -16.97 -0.92 -15.84
CA ASN A 350 -16.19 -0.11 -14.89
C ASN A 350 -14.67 -0.16 -15.18
N PHE A 351 -14.15 -1.31 -15.62
CA PHE A 351 -12.77 -1.47 -16.08
C PHE A 351 -12.55 -0.82 -17.45
N GLN A 352 -13.58 -0.76 -18.29
CA GLN A 352 -13.53 -0.05 -19.59
C GLN A 352 -13.43 1.47 -19.37
N ALA A 353 -14.20 2.03 -18.44
CA ALA A 353 -14.09 3.43 -18.01
C ALA A 353 -12.68 3.77 -17.50
N ALA A 354 -12.11 2.89 -16.67
CA ALA A 354 -10.75 3.02 -16.18
C ALA A 354 -9.71 2.91 -17.31
N SER A 355 -9.93 2.05 -18.30
CA SER A 355 -9.04 1.91 -19.46
C SER A 355 -8.99 3.18 -20.30
N LYS A 356 -10.14 3.79 -20.59
CA LYS A 356 -10.18 5.10 -21.26
C LYS A 356 -9.53 6.19 -20.43
N ALA A 357 -9.71 6.17 -19.10
CA ALA A 357 -9.07 7.13 -18.20
C ALA A 357 -7.53 7.02 -18.18
N VAL A 358 -6.98 5.81 -18.16
CA VAL A 358 -5.52 5.60 -18.28
C VAL A 358 -5.03 6.04 -19.66
N LYS A 359 -5.72 5.65 -20.72
CA LYS A 359 -5.34 6.01 -22.10
C LYS A 359 -5.35 7.53 -22.34
N GLN A 360 -6.33 8.24 -21.79
CA GLN A 360 -6.43 9.70 -21.85
C GLN A 360 -5.24 10.40 -21.15
N VAL A 361 -4.78 9.88 -20.00
CA VAL A 361 -3.74 10.56 -19.19
C VAL A 361 -2.32 10.11 -19.54
N PHE A 362 -2.13 8.85 -19.93
CA PHE A 362 -0.82 8.24 -20.17
C PHE A 362 -0.54 7.91 -21.64
N GLY A 363 -1.54 8.05 -22.53
CA GLY A 363 -1.39 7.83 -23.98
C GLY A 363 -1.34 6.35 -24.41
N MET A 364 -1.56 5.42 -23.48
CA MET A 364 -1.38 3.97 -23.67
C MET A 364 -2.48 3.16 -22.97
N GLU A 365 -2.79 1.97 -23.48
CA GLU A 365 -3.71 1.05 -22.81
C GLU A 365 -3.10 0.53 -21.50
N PRO A 366 -3.88 0.31 -20.43
CA PRO A 366 -3.39 -0.33 -19.22
C PRO A 366 -3.26 -1.85 -19.35
N ASP A 367 -2.21 -2.39 -18.73
CA ASP A 367 -2.14 -3.81 -18.40
C ASP A 367 -3.24 -4.18 -17.39
N MET A 368 -3.96 -5.27 -17.66
CA MET A 368 -4.95 -5.83 -16.72
C MET A 368 -4.26 -6.71 -15.69
N THR A 369 -3.67 -6.07 -14.67
CA THR A 369 -2.86 -6.75 -13.66
C THR A 369 -3.68 -7.36 -12.51
N ARG A 370 -3.05 -8.31 -11.82
CA ARG A 370 -3.39 -8.75 -10.46
C ARG A 370 -2.33 -8.19 -9.50
N GLU A 371 -2.46 -8.40 -8.19
CA GLU A 371 -1.40 -8.06 -7.23
C GLU A 371 -1.18 -9.11 -6.14
N GLY A 372 0.02 -9.10 -5.55
CA GLY A 372 0.41 -9.94 -4.40
C GLY A 372 0.13 -9.31 -3.03
N GLY A 373 -0.38 -8.07 -3.03
CA GLY A 373 -0.91 -7.41 -1.83
C GLY A 373 -2.21 -8.06 -1.33
N SER A 374 -2.87 -7.45 -0.35
CA SER A 374 -4.19 -7.92 0.10
C SER A 374 -5.00 -6.75 0.63
N ILE A 375 -6.20 -6.56 0.08
CA ILE A 375 -7.16 -5.54 0.53
C ILE A 375 -8.49 -6.25 0.89
N PRO A 376 -8.56 -6.97 2.03
CA PRO A 376 -9.73 -7.76 2.45
C PRO A 376 -11.11 -7.12 2.28
N ILE A 377 -11.25 -5.79 2.39
CA ILE A 377 -12.55 -5.12 2.24
C ILE A 377 -13.10 -5.16 0.80
N THR A 378 -12.27 -5.45 -0.21
CA THR A 378 -12.70 -5.55 -1.62
C THR A 378 -13.80 -6.58 -1.80
N LEU A 379 -13.60 -7.80 -1.30
CA LEU A 379 -14.63 -8.85 -1.30
C LEU A 379 -15.85 -8.43 -0.47
N THR A 380 -15.65 -7.85 0.71
CA THR A 380 -16.75 -7.38 1.56
C THR A 380 -17.62 -6.33 0.87
N PHE A 381 -17.06 -5.41 0.09
CA PHE A 381 -17.85 -4.46 -0.69
C PHE A 381 -18.57 -5.12 -1.87
N GLU A 382 -17.92 -6.03 -2.59
CA GLU A 382 -18.56 -6.71 -3.74
C GLU A 382 -19.73 -7.60 -3.27
N GLU A 383 -19.55 -8.36 -2.18
CA GLU A 383 -20.60 -9.17 -1.54
C GLU A 383 -21.73 -8.31 -0.93
N ALA A 384 -21.40 -7.27 -0.15
CA ALA A 384 -22.41 -6.48 0.58
C ALA A 384 -23.18 -5.47 -0.31
N THR A 385 -22.63 -5.08 -1.46
CA THR A 385 -23.31 -4.14 -2.39
C THR A 385 -23.86 -4.82 -3.64
N GLY A 386 -23.37 -6.00 -4.02
CA GLY A 386 -23.68 -6.62 -5.31
C GLY A 386 -23.21 -5.76 -6.50
N LYS A 387 -22.12 -5.00 -6.32
CA LYS A 387 -21.53 -4.11 -7.35
C LYS A 387 -20.06 -4.40 -7.52
N ASN A 388 -19.62 -4.35 -8.77
CA ASN A 388 -18.23 -4.60 -9.14
C ASN A 388 -17.25 -3.64 -8.46
N VAL A 389 -16.21 -4.20 -7.86
CA VAL A 389 -15.07 -3.45 -7.32
C VAL A 389 -13.96 -3.30 -8.37
N LEU A 390 -13.28 -2.14 -8.34
CA LEU A 390 -12.12 -1.81 -9.18
C LEU A 390 -10.99 -1.34 -8.28
N LEU A 391 -9.76 -1.76 -8.57
CA LEU A 391 -8.54 -1.17 -8.03
C LEU A 391 -7.86 -0.37 -9.15
N LEU A 392 -7.70 0.94 -8.95
CA LEU A 392 -7.07 1.85 -9.91
C LEU A 392 -5.78 2.42 -9.30
N PRO A 393 -4.60 1.84 -9.62
CA PRO A 393 -3.35 2.18 -8.93
C PRO A 393 -2.87 3.59 -9.26
N MET A 394 -2.49 4.34 -8.22
CA MET A 394 -1.74 5.59 -8.35
C MET A 394 -0.23 5.37 -8.19
N GLY A 395 0.18 4.50 -7.27
CA GLY A 395 1.59 4.27 -6.93
C GLY A 395 2.42 3.76 -8.11
N SER A 396 3.71 4.07 -8.07
CA SER A 396 4.72 3.42 -8.90
C SER A 396 4.71 1.92 -8.60
N SER A 397 4.98 1.08 -9.59
CA SER A 397 4.84 -0.40 -9.54
C SER A 397 5.56 -1.09 -8.36
N THR A 398 6.44 -0.36 -7.69
CA THR A 398 7.40 -0.88 -6.74
C THR A 398 7.78 0.18 -5.66
N ASP A 399 6.91 1.15 -5.35
CA ASP A 399 7.10 2.34 -4.45
C ASP A 399 7.46 2.09 -2.95
N MET A 400 7.89 0.88 -2.57
CA MET A 400 8.40 0.52 -1.23
C MET A 400 7.40 0.59 -0.08
N ALA A 401 6.10 0.41 -0.39
CA ALA A 401 5.04 0.27 0.62
C ALA A 401 5.40 -0.75 1.72
N HIS A 402 5.28 -0.34 2.98
CA HIS A 402 5.65 -1.11 4.19
C HIS A 402 7.16 -1.43 4.32
N SER A 403 8.04 -0.69 3.65
CA SER A 403 9.50 -0.82 3.72
C SER A 403 10.17 0.52 4.09
N THR A 404 11.47 0.50 4.35
CA THR A 404 12.23 1.74 4.52
C THR A 404 12.28 2.50 3.21
N ASN A 405 12.19 3.83 3.29
CA ASN A 405 12.20 4.73 2.13
C ASN A 405 10.97 4.58 1.20
N GLU A 406 9.81 4.23 1.76
CA GLU A 406 8.51 4.35 1.10
C GLU A 406 8.32 5.75 0.48
N LYS A 407 7.84 5.80 -0.78
CA LYS A 407 7.74 7.03 -1.57
C LYS A 407 6.49 7.03 -2.45
N LEU A 408 6.21 8.18 -3.07
CA LEU A 408 5.29 8.30 -4.19
C LEU A 408 5.89 9.27 -5.21
N ASP A 409 6.04 8.83 -6.46
CA ASP A 409 6.59 9.67 -7.53
C ASP A 409 5.71 10.92 -7.74
N LYS A 410 6.30 12.13 -7.81
CA LYS A 410 5.52 13.37 -8.03
C LYS A 410 4.66 13.28 -9.31
N ARG A 411 5.19 12.65 -10.36
CA ARG A 411 4.42 12.38 -11.59
C ARG A 411 3.17 11.54 -11.28
N ASN A 412 3.34 10.42 -10.59
CA ASN A 412 2.24 9.54 -10.22
C ASN A 412 1.18 10.22 -9.36
N TYR A 413 1.57 11.10 -8.43
CA TYR A 413 0.60 11.85 -7.62
C TYR A 413 -0.22 12.86 -8.45
N ILE A 414 0.43 13.60 -9.35
CA ILE A 414 -0.24 14.64 -10.15
C ILE A 414 -1.02 14.04 -11.34
N GLU A 415 -0.40 13.16 -12.13
CA GLU A 415 -1.09 12.45 -13.22
C GLU A 415 -2.13 11.46 -12.67
N GLY A 416 -1.90 10.86 -11.50
CA GLY A 416 -2.92 10.09 -10.78
C GLY A 416 -4.12 10.92 -10.35
N THR A 417 -3.92 12.20 -10.00
CA THR A 417 -5.03 13.13 -9.73
C THR A 417 -5.83 13.42 -11.01
N LYS A 418 -5.17 13.53 -12.17
CA LYS A 418 -5.84 13.63 -13.48
C LYS A 418 -6.61 12.34 -13.81
N LEU A 419 -5.98 11.18 -13.61
CA LEU A 419 -6.55 9.84 -13.83
C LEU A 419 -7.86 9.65 -13.06
N MET A 420 -7.88 9.98 -11.77
CA MET A 420 -9.10 9.86 -10.96
C MET A 420 -10.24 10.74 -11.49
N GLY A 421 -9.96 11.97 -11.93
CA GLY A 421 -10.98 12.82 -12.57
C GLY A 421 -11.44 12.32 -13.94
N ALA A 422 -10.53 11.80 -14.76
CA ALA A 422 -10.86 11.18 -16.06
C ALA A 422 -11.70 9.90 -15.87
N TYR A 423 -11.42 9.10 -14.84
CA TYR A 423 -12.23 7.93 -14.47
C TYR A 423 -13.64 8.33 -14.00
N LEU A 424 -13.77 9.33 -13.11
CA LEU A 424 -15.09 9.86 -12.71
C LEU A 424 -15.90 10.40 -13.90
N HIS A 425 -15.22 10.88 -14.95
CA HIS A 425 -15.85 11.31 -16.19
C HIS A 425 -16.32 10.13 -17.05
N TYR A 426 -15.44 9.19 -17.41
CA TYR A 426 -15.84 8.05 -18.25
C TYR A 426 -16.85 7.13 -17.55
N VAL A 427 -16.80 6.97 -16.21
CA VAL A 427 -17.85 6.25 -15.47
C VAL A 427 -19.24 6.87 -15.65
N ALA A 428 -19.35 8.18 -15.92
CA ALA A 428 -20.62 8.81 -16.24
C ALA A 428 -21.08 8.57 -17.70
N GLU A 429 -20.17 8.23 -18.61
CA GLU A 429 -20.43 8.06 -20.05
C GLU A 429 -20.59 6.60 -20.49
N GLU A 430 -19.91 5.62 -19.88
CA GLU A 430 -19.98 4.22 -20.35
C GLU A 430 -21.41 3.67 -20.35
N PRO A 431 -21.87 2.97 -21.39
CA PRO A 431 -23.13 2.23 -21.32
C PRO A 431 -23.04 1.12 -20.27
N VAL A 432 -24.01 1.09 -19.34
CA VAL A 432 -24.17 -0.05 -18.44
C VAL A 432 -24.97 -1.12 -19.17
N ASN A 433 -24.25 -2.09 -19.71
CA ASN A 433 -24.82 -3.38 -20.10
C ASN A 433 -24.78 -4.26 -18.84
N GLU A 434 -25.94 -4.55 -18.26
CA GLU A 434 -26.11 -5.49 -17.13
C GLU A 434 -26.13 -6.95 -17.60
#